data_AF-A0A7G6X0R1-F1
#
_entry.id   AF-A0A7G6X0R1-F1
#
_cell.length_a   1.000
_cell.length_b   1.000
_cell.length_c   1.000
_cell.angle_alpha   90.00
_cell.angle_beta   90.00
_cell.angle_gamma   90.00
#
_symmetry.space_group_name_H-M   'P 1'
#
loop_
_entity.id
_entity.type
_entity.pdbx_description
1 polymer ?
#
loop_
_entity_poly.entity_id
_entity_poly.type
_entity_poly.pdbx_seq_one_letter_code
_entity_poly.pdbx_strand_id
1 'polypeptide(L)'
;MTATDEVTAALHLLNSARYVDRSAGPPDSLPALLAAHARAAIQVSGADQTAWNGHVIEAGEGILGVAHWDGTLQLDRECILDPLRELYESPGVRQPDEALIRCREALVTVLHEQSHFLGPAGATQDAARAAFRLPGARPLEEGVAEAWAQDHLNEYLDRLGIEEVAPGISQVRSAPSYQAFVPAVRVLTTDLDRRAGLPRGETLRALNRQTAEGQWPLIVDSAYRSSRLPDLVPADREPAVRLRLETTLRNSFDSLAQFETEPRDLAATKSLAAGYRSVHRLTEEIATAEAIFEPPQPLSPTRPTAETLPLRKALSGLAPPTAPAQPAPAHPAARAVTGPHRAYSAAVRQGVVSRSG
;
A
#
# COMPACT_ATOMS: atom_id res chain seq x y z
N MET A 1 38.02 17.99 8.45
CA MET A 1 36.57 18.01 8.26
C MET A 1 36.02 16.86 9.06
N THR A 2 35.07 17.12 9.94
CA THR A 2 34.33 16.04 10.61
C THR A 2 33.27 15.51 9.67
N ALA A 3 32.76 14.30 9.89
CA ALA A 3 31.60 13.78 9.14
C ALA A 3 30.39 14.74 9.20
N THR A 4 30.31 15.56 10.25
CA THR A 4 29.34 16.65 10.40
C THR A 4 29.38 17.65 9.23
N ASP A 5 30.57 17.97 8.72
CA ASP A 5 30.73 18.97 7.68
C ASP A 5 30.32 18.46 6.29
N GLU A 6 30.40 17.15 6.04
CA GLU A 6 30.24 16.56 4.70
C GLU A 6 28.78 16.47 4.25
N VAL A 7 27.86 16.01 5.12
CA VAL A 7 26.42 15.97 4.79
C VAL A 7 25.89 17.38 4.56
N THR A 8 26.23 18.31 5.45
CA THR A 8 25.80 19.70 5.32
C THR A 8 26.35 20.33 4.03
N ALA A 9 27.60 20.03 3.65
CA ALA A 9 28.16 20.45 2.36
C ALA A 9 27.43 19.80 1.16
N ALA A 10 27.08 18.52 1.26
CA ALA A 10 26.33 17.78 0.25
C ALA A 10 24.93 18.39 0.02
N LEU A 11 24.20 18.70 1.10
CA LEU A 11 22.89 19.37 1.02
C LEU A 11 23.01 20.79 0.47
N HIS A 12 24.01 21.56 0.90
CA HIS A 12 24.25 22.88 0.35
C HIS A 12 24.57 22.83 -1.16
N LEU A 13 25.32 21.82 -1.60
CA LEU A 13 25.60 21.61 -3.01
C LEU A 13 24.32 21.27 -3.79
N LEU A 14 23.53 20.30 -3.32
CA LEU A 14 22.25 19.90 -3.92
C LEU A 14 21.28 21.08 -4.05
N ASN A 15 21.11 21.86 -2.98
CA ASN A 15 20.18 22.99 -2.92
C ASN A 15 20.68 24.23 -3.69
N SER A 16 21.88 24.19 -4.25
CA SER A 16 22.40 25.29 -5.05
C SER A 16 21.76 25.31 -6.44
N ALA A 17 21.42 26.50 -6.94
CA ALA A 17 20.92 26.68 -8.32
C ALA A 17 21.87 26.18 -9.43
N ARG A 18 23.10 25.80 -9.07
CA ARG A 18 24.15 25.32 -9.97
C ARG A 18 24.24 23.80 -10.03
N TYR A 19 23.53 23.07 -9.14
CA TYR A 19 23.49 21.62 -9.22
C TYR A 19 22.57 21.21 -10.36
N VAL A 20 23.13 21.27 -11.57
CA VAL A 20 22.50 20.75 -12.77
C VAL A 20 22.71 19.25 -12.74
N ASP A 21 21.59 18.52 -12.75
CA ASP A 21 21.51 17.06 -12.86
C ASP A 21 22.57 16.52 -13.84
N ARG A 22 23.67 16.03 -13.26
CA ARG A 22 24.78 15.44 -14.02
C ARG A 22 24.61 13.94 -13.98
N SER A 23 24.47 13.38 -15.17
CA SER A 23 24.84 12.02 -15.58
C SER A 23 23.66 11.13 -16.00
N ALA A 24 23.91 10.40 -17.09
CA ALA A 24 23.08 9.30 -17.59
C ALA A 24 23.49 7.95 -16.96
N GLY A 25 24.30 7.95 -15.90
CA GLY A 25 24.79 6.77 -15.19
C GLY A 25 24.38 6.74 -13.71
N PRO A 26 24.80 5.70 -12.96
CA PRO A 26 24.53 5.60 -11.53
C PRO A 26 25.03 6.85 -10.78
N PRO A 27 24.33 7.28 -9.71
CA PRO A 27 24.81 8.34 -8.84
C PRO A 27 26.16 7.92 -8.23
N ASP A 28 27.10 8.86 -8.16
CA ASP A 28 28.46 8.64 -7.66
C ASP A 28 28.70 9.28 -6.28
N SER A 29 27.66 9.91 -5.72
CA SER A 29 27.72 10.69 -4.49
C SER A 29 26.33 10.88 -3.89
N LEU A 30 26.27 11.26 -2.60
CA LEU A 30 25.00 11.56 -1.91
C LEU A 30 24.19 12.66 -2.63
N PRO A 31 24.74 13.82 -3.03
CA PRO A 31 24.00 14.81 -3.82
C PRO A 31 23.44 14.26 -5.13
N ALA A 32 24.21 13.40 -5.83
CA ALA A 32 23.77 12.82 -7.10
C ALA A 32 22.60 11.85 -6.89
N LEU A 33 22.66 11.02 -5.84
CA LEU A 33 21.56 10.16 -5.42
C LEU A 33 20.30 10.99 -5.16
N LEU A 34 20.42 12.00 -4.29
CA LEU A 34 19.30 12.85 -3.90
C LEU A 34 18.76 13.68 -5.07
N ALA A 35 19.56 14.01 -6.09
CA ALA A 35 19.04 14.67 -7.30
C ALA A 35 18.29 13.70 -8.22
N ALA A 36 18.73 12.44 -8.32
CA ALA A 36 18.13 11.43 -9.20
C ALA A 36 16.87 10.76 -8.61
N HIS A 37 16.74 10.79 -7.27
CA HIS A 37 15.76 10.01 -6.50
C HIS A 37 14.31 10.23 -6.96
N ALA A 38 13.89 11.48 -7.18
CA ALA A 38 12.51 11.80 -7.56
C ALA A 38 12.17 11.34 -8.98
N ARG A 39 13.13 11.44 -9.91
CA ARG A 39 12.95 10.93 -11.29
C ARG A 39 12.80 9.42 -11.28
N ALA A 40 13.62 8.71 -10.51
CA ALA A 40 13.50 7.26 -10.38
C ALA A 40 12.13 6.89 -9.77
N ALA A 41 11.65 7.62 -8.76
CA ALA A 41 10.33 7.39 -8.18
C ALA A 41 9.19 7.59 -9.20
N ILE A 42 9.24 8.64 -10.03
CA ILE A 42 8.29 8.85 -11.14
C ILE A 42 8.31 7.68 -12.13
N GLN A 43 9.50 7.20 -12.52
CA GLN A 43 9.63 6.10 -13.48
C GLN A 43 9.06 4.79 -12.95
N VAL A 44 9.20 4.52 -11.66
CA VAL A 44 8.70 3.31 -11.00
C VAL A 44 7.19 3.40 -10.73
N SER A 45 6.70 4.57 -10.31
CA SER A 45 5.28 4.75 -10.00
C SER A 45 4.41 4.93 -11.25
N GLY A 46 4.96 5.52 -12.31
CA GLY A 46 4.21 5.99 -13.46
C GLY A 46 3.35 7.22 -13.15
N ALA A 47 3.63 7.97 -12.08
CA ALA A 47 2.99 9.24 -11.80
C ALA A 47 3.35 10.27 -12.89
N ASP A 48 2.47 11.24 -13.12
CA ASP A 48 2.69 12.22 -14.18
C ASP A 48 3.62 13.35 -13.73
N GLN A 49 3.68 13.61 -12.42
CA GLN A 49 4.49 14.68 -11.82
C GLN A 49 4.94 14.35 -10.39
N THR A 50 5.86 15.19 -9.90
CA THR A 50 6.25 15.30 -8.48
C THR A 50 6.10 16.75 -8.02
N ALA A 51 5.62 16.96 -6.80
CA ALA A 51 5.61 18.25 -6.14
C ALA A 51 6.91 18.58 -5.39
N TRP A 52 7.90 17.69 -5.41
CA TRP A 52 9.20 17.94 -4.81
C TRP A 52 9.87 19.15 -5.47
N ASN A 53 10.33 20.09 -4.65
CA ASN A 53 10.89 21.37 -5.12
C ASN A 53 12.42 21.33 -5.36
N GLY A 54 13.04 20.16 -5.20
CA GLY A 54 14.48 19.97 -5.36
C GLY A 54 15.27 20.15 -4.06
N HIS A 55 14.64 20.58 -2.96
CA HIS A 55 15.32 20.82 -1.70
C HIS A 55 15.28 19.63 -0.75
N VAL A 56 16.42 19.39 -0.11
CA VAL A 56 16.56 18.46 1.02
C VAL A 56 17.21 19.20 2.19
N ILE A 57 16.65 19.03 3.39
CA ILE A 57 17.22 19.56 4.63
C ILE A 57 17.33 18.48 5.70
N GLU A 58 18.20 18.68 6.68
CA GLU A 58 18.30 17.80 7.86
C GLU A 58 17.01 17.94 8.70
N ALA A 59 16.43 16.81 9.09
CA ALA A 59 15.27 16.78 9.95
C ALA A 59 15.63 17.14 11.41
N GLY A 60 14.63 17.57 12.18
CA GLY A 60 14.77 17.78 13.63
C GLY A 60 14.78 16.47 14.42
N GLU A 61 15.12 16.55 15.71
CA GLU A 61 15.18 15.38 16.60
C GLU A 61 13.88 14.56 16.59
N GLY A 62 14.00 13.24 16.41
CA GLY A 62 12.89 12.29 16.46
C GLY A 62 12.05 12.20 15.17
N ILE A 63 12.45 12.89 14.10
CA ILE A 63 11.79 12.85 12.80
C ILE A 63 12.68 12.07 11.84
N LEU A 64 12.22 10.89 11.41
CA LEU A 64 12.99 10.06 10.47
C LEU A 64 13.02 10.68 9.06
N GLY A 65 11.85 11.04 8.53
CA GLY A 65 11.67 11.68 7.23
C GLY A 65 10.32 12.39 7.18
N VAL A 66 10.25 13.51 6.45
CA VAL A 66 9.00 14.25 6.20
C VAL A 66 9.01 14.87 4.82
N ALA A 67 7.99 14.55 4.04
CA ALA A 67 7.57 15.32 2.87
C ALA A 67 6.76 16.56 3.31
N HIS A 68 7.38 17.75 3.26
CA HIS A 68 6.71 18.98 3.67
C HIS A 68 5.83 19.56 2.55
N TRP A 69 4.72 20.21 2.90
CA TRP A 69 3.73 20.74 1.94
C TRP A 69 4.26 21.81 0.96
N ASP A 70 5.43 22.39 1.22
CA ASP A 70 6.11 23.32 0.29
C ASP A 70 7.01 22.61 -0.72
N GLY A 71 7.00 21.27 -0.73
CA GLY A 71 7.80 20.42 -1.61
C GLY A 71 9.19 20.11 -1.06
N THR A 72 9.54 20.56 0.15
CA THR A 72 10.85 20.27 0.76
C THR A 72 10.86 18.89 1.39
N LEU A 73 11.92 18.12 1.16
CA LEU A 73 12.15 16.84 1.81
C LEU A 73 13.04 17.02 3.06
N GLN A 74 12.57 16.59 4.22
CA GLN A 74 13.38 16.56 5.45
C GLN A 74 13.80 15.13 5.74
N LEU A 75 15.10 14.90 6.00
CA LEU A 75 15.63 13.57 6.27
C LEU A 75 16.51 13.58 7.52
N ASP A 76 16.34 12.58 8.37
CA ASP A 76 17.17 12.39 9.54
C ASP A 76 18.63 12.16 9.15
N ARG A 77 19.52 12.78 9.92
CA ARG A 77 20.94 12.69 9.63
C ARG A 77 21.49 11.29 9.88
N GLU A 78 21.30 10.77 11.09
CA GLU A 78 21.96 9.55 11.56
C GLU A 78 21.35 8.28 10.94
N CYS A 79 20.03 8.30 10.69
CA CYS A 79 19.28 7.15 10.21
C CYS A 79 19.13 7.12 8.69
N ILE A 80 19.29 8.26 8.00
CA ILE A 80 19.15 8.34 6.54
C ILE A 80 20.41 8.89 5.88
N LEU A 81 20.77 10.14 6.13
CA LEU A 81 21.80 10.82 5.35
C LEU A 81 23.19 10.20 5.53
N ASP A 82 23.57 9.83 6.76
CA ASP A 82 24.86 9.20 7.05
C ASP A 82 24.96 7.78 6.46
N PRO A 83 23.99 6.87 6.61
CA PRO A 83 24.00 5.59 5.91
C PRO A 83 24.11 5.72 4.38
N LEU A 84 23.41 6.70 3.79
CA LEU A 84 23.51 6.96 2.35
C LEU A 84 24.86 7.55 1.95
N ARG A 85 25.49 8.38 2.80
CA ARG A 85 26.84 8.92 2.59
C ARG A 85 27.88 7.80 2.62
N GLU A 86 27.81 6.93 3.63
CA GLU A 86 28.69 5.78 3.82
C GLU A 86 28.70 4.85 2.60
N LEU A 87 27.56 4.73 1.91
CA LEU A 87 27.42 3.97 0.66
C LEU A 87 28.47 4.37 -0.39
N TYR A 88 28.83 5.66 -0.45
CA TYR A 88 29.73 6.23 -1.45
C TYR A 88 31.18 6.34 -0.98
N GLU A 89 31.51 5.94 0.25
CA GLU A 89 32.90 5.92 0.73
C GLU A 89 33.71 4.77 0.11
N SER A 90 33.04 3.69 -0.29
CA SER A 90 33.66 2.49 -0.88
C SER A 90 32.75 1.85 -1.94
N PRO A 91 32.50 2.54 -3.07
CA PRO A 91 31.57 2.08 -4.10
C PRO A 91 32.04 0.77 -4.74
N GLY A 92 31.09 -0.13 -5.01
CA GLY A 92 31.34 -1.44 -5.62
C GLY A 92 31.88 -2.50 -4.66
N VAL A 93 32.14 -2.14 -3.41
CA VAL A 93 32.56 -3.09 -2.37
C VAL A 93 31.32 -3.59 -1.62
N ARG A 94 31.14 -4.91 -1.57
CA ARG A 94 30.06 -5.51 -0.77
C ARG A 94 30.30 -5.27 0.71
N GLN A 95 29.39 -4.51 1.32
CA GLN A 95 29.38 -4.24 2.76
C GLN A 95 28.78 -5.41 3.56
N PRO A 96 29.00 -5.49 4.88
CA PRO A 96 28.30 -6.44 5.75
C PRO A 96 26.78 -6.27 5.67
N ASP A 97 26.02 -7.37 5.85
CA ASP A 97 24.56 -7.36 5.74
C ASP A 97 23.89 -6.31 6.65
N GLU A 98 24.43 -6.07 7.84
CA GLU A 98 23.91 -5.04 8.76
C GLU A 98 23.99 -3.62 8.16
N ALA A 99 25.10 -3.28 7.51
CA ALA A 99 25.26 -1.99 6.85
C ALA A 99 24.34 -1.89 5.62
N LEU A 100 24.20 -2.96 4.84
CA LEU A 100 23.26 -3.00 3.71
C LEU A 100 21.80 -2.85 4.17
N ILE A 101 21.43 -3.43 5.32
CA ILE A 101 20.09 -3.27 5.90
C ILE A 101 19.84 -1.80 6.26
N ARG A 102 20.77 -1.12 6.96
CA ARG A 102 20.63 0.31 7.28
C ARG A 102 20.49 1.17 6.03
N CYS A 103 21.31 0.91 5.00
CA CYS A 103 21.22 1.64 3.72
C CYS A 103 19.87 1.39 3.04
N ARG A 104 19.36 0.15 3.08
CA ARG A 104 18.06 -0.21 2.53
C ARG A 104 16.90 0.47 3.27
N GLU A 105 17.01 0.57 4.60
CA GLU A 105 16.05 1.30 5.45
C GLU A 105 16.06 2.81 5.15
N ALA A 106 17.23 3.40 4.93
CA ALA A 106 17.35 4.78 4.48
C ALA A 106 16.70 4.98 3.09
N LEU A 107 17.01 4.12 2.11
CA LEU A 107 16.49 4.23 0.74
C LEU A 107 14.98 4.01 0.66
N VAL A 108 14.42 3.08 1.44
CA VAL A 108 12.96 2.90 1.48
C VAL A 108 12.27 4.10 2.10
N THR A 109 12.90 4.75 3.09
CA THR A 109 12.36 5.97 3.69
C THR A 109 12.39 7.13 2.69
N VAL A 110 13.48 7.32 1.95
CA VAL A 110 13.53 8.33 0.88
C VAL A 110 12.43 8.07 -0.16
N LEU A 111 12.21 6.82 -0.56
CA LEU A 111 11.15 6.46 -1.50
C LEU A 111 9.75 6.68 -0.92
N HIS A 112 9.54 6.35 0.37
CA HIS A 112 8.30 6.62 1.10
C HIS A 112 7.98 8.12 1.06
N GLU A 113 8.90 8.97 1.52
CA GLU A 113 8.65 10.41 1.59
C GLU A 113 8.45 11.00 0.19
N GLN A 114 9.25 10.58 -0.79
CA GLN A 114 9.08 11.01 -2.17
C GLN A 114 7.71 10.61 -2.74
N SER A 115 7.09 9.54 -2.23
CA SER A 115 5.78 9.11 -2.70
C SER A 115 4.65 10.09 -2.34
N HIS A 116 4.77 10.83 -1.23
CA HIS A 116 3.82 11.89 -0.84
C HIS A 116 3.83 13.09 -1.80
N PHE A 117 4.87 13.21 -2.63
CA PHE A 117 4.96 14.24 -3.67
C PHE A 117 4.41 13.80 -5.02
N LEU A 118 4.14 12.51 -5.22
CA LEU A 118 3.67 11.99 -6.49
C LEU A 118 2.19 12.34 -6.71
N GLY A 119 1.84 12.59 -7.97
CA GLY A 119 0.46 12.88 -8.32
C GLY A 119 0.21 12.92 -9.83
N PRO A 120 -1.07 13.03 -10.23
CA PRO A 120 -1.44 13.24 -11.62
C PRO A 120 -1.10 14.67 -12.06
N ALA A 121 -1.07 14.89 -13.37
CA ALA A 121 -0.81 16.21 -13.93
C ALA A 121 -1.81 17.26 -13.40
N GLY A 122 -1.29 18.38 -12.90
CA GLY A 122 -2.11 19.48 -12.36
C GLY A 122 -2.54 19.31 -10.90
N ALA A 123 -2.18 18.20 -10.24
CA ALA A 123 -2.37 18.07 -8.80
C ALA A 123 -1.58 19.13 -8.03
N THR A 124 -2.10 19.58 -6.89
CA THR A 124 -1.48 20.62 -6.06
C THR A 124 -1.31 20.14 -4.62
N GLN A 125 -0.27 20.63 -3.96
CA GLN A 125 -0.01 20.35 -2.54
C GLN A 125 -1.07 20.98 -1.63
N ASP A 126 -1.66 22.11 -2.01
CA ASP A 126 -2.73 22.74 -1.22
C ASP A 126 -4.01 21.88 -1.18
N ALA A 127 -4.40 21.30 -2.31
CA ALA A 127 -5.56 20.41 -2.37
C ALA A 127 -5.28 19.10 -1.62
N ALA A 128 -4.08 18.53 -1.79
CA ALA A 128 -3.63 17.37 -1.03
C ALA A 128 -3.65 17.65 0.49
N ARG A 129 -3.12 18.79 0.93
CA ARG A 129 -3.12 19.22 2.34
C ARG A 129 -4.52 19.37 2.92
N ALA A 130 -5.45 19.92 2.15
CA ALA A 130 -6.84 20.04 2.57
C ALA A 130 -7.49 18.67 2.74
N ALA A 131 -7.29 17.77 1.78
CA ALA A 131 -7.84 16.41 1.80
C ALA A 131 -7.23 15.53 2.90
N PHE A 132 -5.93 15.69 3.20
CA PHE A 132 -5.21 14.93 4.23
C PHE A 132 -5.78 15.14 5.65
N ARG A 133 -6.49 16.25 5.88
CA ARG A 133 -7.15 16.55 7.16
C ARG A 133 -8.49 15.84 7.35
N LEU A 134 -9.03 15.23 6.29
CA LEU A 134 -10.31 14.52 6.36
C LEU A 134 -10.14 13.17 7.07
N PRO A 135 -11.20 12.65 7.71
CA PRO A 135 -11.14 11.37 8.41
C PRO A 135 -10.61 10.23 7.53
N GLY A 136 -9.74 9.41 8.12
CA GLY A 136 -9.12 8.26 7.46
C GLY A 136 -8.11 8.59 6.34
N ALA A 137 -7.89 9.86 5.98
CA ALA A 137 -6.95 10.23 4.91
C ALA A 137 -5.50 9.91 5.30
N ARG A 138 -5.03 10.35 6.48
CA ARG A 138 -3.67 10.04 6.96
C ARG A 138 -3.39 8.52 7.01
N PRO A 139 -4.20 7.67 7.67
CA PRO A 139 -3.96 6.23 7.66
C PRO A 139 -3.93 5.60 6.27
N LEU A 140 -4.73 6.11 5.32
CA LEU A 140 -4.71 5.64 3.95
C LEU A 140 -3.43 6.07 3.24
N GLU A 141 -3.11 7.37 3.24
CA GLU A 141 -1.95 7.94 2.56
C GLU A 141 -0.65 7.28 3.04
N GLU A 142 -0.41 7.26 4.36
CA GLU A 142 0.78 6.66 4.96
C GLU A 142 0.87 5.16 4.69
N GLY A 143 -0.27 4.46 4.74
CA GLY A 143 -0.32 3.03 4.44
C GLY A 143 -0.08 2.71 2.97
N VAL A 144 -0.52 3.57 2.05
CA VAL A 144 -0.26 3.47 0.61
C VAL A 144 1.22 3.76 0.31
N ALA A 145 1.75 4.87 0.82
CA ALA A 145 3.15 5.27 0.69
C ALA A 145 4.09 4.15 1.15
N GLU A 146 3.91 3.65 2.37
CA GLU A 146 4.74 2.59 2.93
C GLU A 146 4.58 1.27 2.18
N ALA A 147 3.34 0.83 1.90
CA ALA A 147 3.13 -0.45 1.22
C ALA A 147 3.72 -0.44 -0.19
N TRP A 148 3.55 0.67 -0.91
CA TRP A 148 4.07 0.84 -2.27
C TRP A 148 5.59 0.91 -2.28
N ALA A 149 6.20 1.71 -1.41
CA ALA A 149 7.65 1.87 -1.32
C ALA A 149 8.34 0.53 -1.03
N GLN A 150 7.79 -0.28 -0.12
CA GLN A 150 8.31 -1.62 0.18
C GLN A 150 8.23 -2.58 -1.02
N ASP A 151 7.10 -2.58 -1.75
CA ASP A 151 6.88 -3.48 -2.89
C ASP A 151 7.77 -3.12 -4.10
N HIS A 152 8.11 -1.84 -4.25
CA HIS A 152 8.81 -1.32 -5.43
C HIS A 152 10.27 -0.92 -5.16
N LEU A 153 10.77 -1.11 -3.93
CA LEU A 153 12.13 -0.71 -3.57
C LEU A 153 13.19 -1.33 -4.48
N ASN A 154 13.07 -2.61 -4.85
CA ASN A 154 14.07 -3.23 -5.71
C ASN A 154 14.09 -2.61 -7.12
N GLU A 155 12.93 -2.34 -7.71
CA GLU A 155 12.87 -1.66 -9.01
C GLU A 155 13.46 -0.24 -8.91
N TYR A 156 13.19 0.45 -7.80
CA TYR A 156 13.75 1.76 -7.51
C TYR A 156 15.29 1.74 -7.38
N LEU A 157 15.84 0.75 -6.67
CA LEU A 157 17.29 0.55 -6.55
C LEU A 157 17.93 0.25 -7.91
N ASP A 158 17.27 -0.56 -8.74
CA ASP A 158 17.73 -0.89 -10.10
C ASP A 158 17.74 0.36 -11.00
N ARG A 159 16.69 1.20 -10.94
CA ARG A 159 16.61 2.47 -11.69
C ARG A 159 17.70 3.45 -11.29
N LEU A 160 18.06 3.46 -10.02
CA LEU A 160 19.14 4.27 -9.50
C LEU A 160 20.52 3.64 -9.71
N GLY A 161 20.63 2.39 -10.18
CA GLY A 161 21.91 1.70 -10.31
C GLY A 161 22.62 1.42 -8.98
N ILE A 162 21.87 1.33 -7.88
CA ILE A 162 22.46 1.18 -6.53
C ILE A 162 23.18 -0.16 -6.36
N GLU A 163 22.79 -1.21 -7.09
CA GLU A 163 23.48 -2.49 -7.05
C GLU A 163 24.97 -2.38 -7.48
N GLU A 164 25.32 -1.42 -8.34
CA GLU A 164 26.72 -1.14 -8.73
C GLU A 164 27.51 -0.44 -7.61
N VAL A 165 26.83 0.39 -6.82
CA VAL A 165 27.43 1.11 -5.68
C VAL A 165 27.51 0.21 -4.45
N ALA A 166 26.49 -0.60 -4.21
CA ALA A 166 26.31 -1.43 -3.02
C ALA A 166 25.84 -2.85 -3.39
N PRO A 167 26.75 -3.71 -3.85
CA PRO A 167 26.41 -5.05 -4.29
C PRO A 167 25.73 -5.88 -3.17
N GLY A 168 24.61 -6.51 -3.49
CA GLY A 168 23.81 -7.33 -2.58
C GLY A 168 22.70 -6.60 -1.83
N ILE A 169 22.54 -5.27 -2.00
CA ILE A 169 21.49 -4.50 -1.30
C ILE A 169 20.06 -4.95 -1.65
N SER A 170 19.86 -5.50 -2.84
CA SER A 170 18.57 -6.08 -3.29
C SER A 170 18.21 -7.40 -2.58
N GLN A 171 19.21 -8.06 -1.97
CA GLN A 171 19.08 -9.38 -1.34
C GLN A 171 18.71 -9.28 0.15
N VAL A 172 19.09 -8.19 0.82
CA VAL A 172 18.73 -7.97 2.23
C VAL A 172 17.27 -7.52 2.37
N ARG A 173 16.74 -7.59 3.60
CA ARG A 173 15.35 -7.26 3.91
C ARG A 173 15.30 -6.30 5.09
N SER A 174 14.44 -5.29 4.97
CA SER A 174 14.05 -4.37 6.03
C SER A 174 12.59 -4.61 6.41
N ALA A 175 12.22 -4.24 7.63
CA ALA A 175 10.85 -4.39 8.12
C ALA A 175 10.07 -3.08 7.95
N PRO A 176 8.77 -3.10 7.55
CA PRO A 176 8.00 -1.88 7.34
C PRO A 176 7.80 -1.05 8.60
N SER A 177 7.82 0.27 8.48
CA SER A 177 7.70 1.20 9.61
C SER A 177 6.25 1.38 10.08
N TYR A 178 5.29 1.52 9.15
CA TYR A 178 3.88 1.83 9.46
C TYR A 178 2.98 0.59 9.64
N GLN A 179 3.28 -0.24 10.64
CA GLN A 179 2.53 -1.48 10.92
C GLN A 179 1.06 -1.23 11.29
N ALA A 180 0.71 -0.05 11.79
CA ALA A 180 -0.66 0.33 12.09
C ALA A 180 -1.55 0.47 10.84
N PHE A 181 -0.97 0.71 9.66
CA PHE A 181 -1.71 1.07 8.44
C PHE A 181 -1.56 0.07 7.30
N VAL A 182 -0.33 -0.40 7.06
CA VAL A 182 0.02 -1.21 5.89
C VAL A 182 -0.86 -2.46 5.73
N PRO A 183 -1.12 -3.27 6.78
CA PRO A 183 -1.95 -4.46 6.61
C PRO A 183 -3.39 -4.14 6.17
N ALA A 184 -4.01 -3.09 6.71
CA ALA A 184 -5.35 -2.68 6.31
C ALA A 184 -5.41 -2.20 4.85
N VAL A 185 -4.43 -1.39 4.42
CA VAL A 185 -4.30 -0.94 3.01
C VAL A 185 -4.14 -2.12 2.07
N ARG A 186 -3.30 -3.11 2.43
CA ARG A 186 -3.10 -4.31 1.61
C ARG A 186 -4.37 -5.15 1.47
N VAL A 187 -5.16 -5.29 2.54
CA VAL A 187 -6.45 -5.98 2.47
C VAL A 187 -7.42 -5.24 1.55
N LEU A 188 -7.54 -3.92 1.70
CA LEU A 188 -8.45 -3.10 0.89
C LEU A 188 -8.06 -3.16 -0.60
N THR A 189 -6.80 -2.88 -0.93
CA THR A 189 -6.31 -2.87 -2.32
C THR A 189 -6.42 -4.24 -2.99
N THR A 190 -6.12 -5.32 -2.27
CA THR A 190 -6.29 -6.70 -2.78
C THR A 190 -7.77 -7.03 -3.02
N ASP A 191 -8.68 -6.57 -2.16
CA ASP A 191 -10.12 -6.75 -2.36
C ASP A 191 -10.61 -6.01 -3.61
N LEU A 192 -10.18 -4.76 -3.80
CA LEU A 192 -10.52 -3.95 -4.96
C LEU A 192 -9.97 -4.53 -6.27
N ASP A 193 -8.70 -4.96 -6.29
CA ASP A 193 -8.12 -5.66 -7.44
C ASP A 193 -8.96 -6.87 -7.84
N ARG A 194 -9.34 -7.69 -6.85
CA ARG A 194 -10.16 -8.89 -7.07
C ARG A 194 -11.54 -8.55 -7.64
N ARG A 195 -12.22 -7.52 -7.12
CA ARG A 195 -13.55 -7.11 -7.61
C ARG A 195 -13.48 -6.61 -9.05
N ALA A 196 -12.46 -5.82 -9.36
CA ALA A 196 -12.25 -5.23 -10.68
C ALA A 196 -11.64 -6.21 -11.70
N GLY A 197 -11.28 -7.43 -11.29
CA GLY A 197 -10.58 -8.39 -12.15
C GLY A 197 -9.17 -7.95 -12.55
N LEU A 198 -8.52 -7.12 -11.73
CA LEU A 198 -7.18 -6.59 -11.95
C LEU A 198 -6.10 -7.54 -11.40
N PRO A 199 -4.88 -7.51 -11.96
CA PRO A 199 -3.72 -8.12 -11.34
C PRO A 199 -3.48 -7.56 -9.92
N ARG A 200 -2.95 -8.40 -9.03
CA ARG A 200 -2.61 -8.00 -7.66
C ARG A 200 -1.59 -6.86 -7.67
N GLY A 201 -1.90 -5.79 -6.94
CA GLY A 201 -1.03 -4.63 -6.76
C GLY A 201 -1.37 -3.44 -7.66
N GLU A 202 -2.25 -3.61 -8.65
CA GLU A 202 -2.61 -2.52 -9.57
C GLU A 202 -3.35 -1.38 -8.86
N THR A 203 -4.27 -1.69 -7.93
CA THR A 203 -4.94 -0.65 -7.14
C THR A 203 -3.95 0.10 -6.24
N LEU A 204 -3.00 -0.59 -5.62
CA LEU A 204 -1.97 0.05 -4.79
C LEU A 204 -1.09 1.00 -5.63
N ARG A 205 -0.66 0.55 -6.82
CA ARG A 205 0.09 1.39 -7.77
C ARG A 205 -0.74 2.60 -8.20
N ALA A 206 -2.03 2.40 -8.52
CA ALA A 206 -2.91 3.48 -8.93
C ALA A 206 -3.12 4.52 -7.82
N LEU A 207 -3.23 4.09 -6.56
CA LEU A 207 -3.33 4.99 -5.41
C LEU A 207 -2.07 5.80 -5.16
N ASN A 208 -0.89 5.19 -5.31
CA ASN A 208 0.39 5.89 -5.16
C ASN A 208 0.62 6.99 -6.21
N ARG A 209 -0.06 6.91 -7.35
CA ARG A 209 -0.06 7.96 -8.40
C ARG A 209 -1.04 9.10 -8.09
N GLN A 210 -1.79 9.02 -7.00
CA GLN A 210 -2.71 10.05 -6.55
C GLN A 210 -2.13 10.75 -5.31
N THR A 211 -2.46 12.04 -5.18
CA THR A 211 -2.34 12.72 -3.90
C THR A 211 -3.46 12.27 -2.94
N ALA A 212 -3.36 12.62 -1.67
CA ALA A 212 -4.42 12.42 -0.68
C ALA A 212 -5.83 12.86 -1.14
N GLU A 213 -5.94 13.85 -2.03
CA GLU A 213 -7.21 14.29 -2.62
C GLU A 213 -7.84 13.20 -3.53
N GLY A 214 -7.03 12.53 -4.34
CA GLY A 214 -7.50 11.58 -5.36
C GLY A 214 -7.69 10.15 -4.87
N GLN A 215 -7.08 9.76 -3.74
CA GLN A 215 -7.08 8.36 -3.30
C GLN A 215 -8.48 7.82 -2.92
N TRP A 216 -9.24 8.54 -2.09
CA TRP A 216 -10.59 8.12 -1.71
C TRP A 216 -11.57 8.09 -2.90
N PRO A 217 -11.61 9.13 -3.77
CA PRO A 217 -12.37 9.07 -5.02
C PRO A 217 -12.03 7.84 -5.88
N LEU A 218 -10.74 7.48 -6.01
CA LEU A 218 -10.31 6.30 -6.77
C LEU A 218 -10.84 5.00 -6.16
N ILE A 219 -10.74 4.84 -4.84
CA ILE A 219 -11.26 3.66 -4.12
C ILE A 219 -12.77 3.52 -4.33
N VAL A 220 -13.52 4.61 -4.15
CA VAL A 220 -14.98 4.62 -4.26
C VAL A 220 -15.40 4.32 -5.69
N ASP A 221 -14.70 4.87 -6.68
CA ASP A 221 -14.97 4.59 -8.09
C ASP A 221 -14.71 3.14 -8.46
N SER A 222 -13.60 2.57 -7.99
CA SER A 222 -13.30 1.14 -8.19
C SER A 222 -14.37 0.25 -7.56
N ALA A 223 -14.75 0.51 -6.31
CA ALA A 223 -15.78 -0.24 -5.61
C ALA A 223 -17.16 -0.14 -6.29
N TYR A 224 -17.54 1.07 -6.70
CA TYR A 224 -18.82 1.32 -7.38
C TYR A 224 -18.86 0.62 -8.74
N ARG A 225 -17.86 0.81 -9.60
CA ARG A 225 -17.81 0.21 -10.94
C ARG A 225 -17.68 -1.30 -10.95
N SER A 226 -17.14 -1.88 -9.87
CA SER A 226 -16.98 -3.33 -9.74
C SER A 226 -18.17 -4.02 -9.04
N SER A 227 -19.35 -3.37 -9.04
CA SER A 227 -20.60 -3.86 -8.46
C SER A 227 -21.74 -3.77 -9.49
N ARG A 228 -22.97 -4.09 -9.09
CA ARG A 228 -24.16 -3.87 -9.96
C ARG A 228 -24.68 -2.42 -9.87
N LEU A 229 -24.12 -1.60 -8.98
CA LEU A 229 -24.60 -0.23 -8.75
C LEU A 229 -24.65 0.65 -10.02
N PRO A 230 -23.69 0.60 -10.97
CA PRO A 230 -23.77 1.40 -12.19
C PRO A 230 -25.02 1.11 -13.03
N ASP A 231 -25.53 -0.13 -12.98
CA ASP A 231 -26.71 -0.55 -13.73
C ASP A 231 -28.02 -0.29 -12.96
N LEU A 232 -27.95 -0.15 -11.64
CA LEU A 232 -29.12 -0.03 -10.76
C LEU A 232 -29.41 1.41 -10.34
N VAL A 233 -28.38 2.20 -10.06
CA VAL A 233 -28.52 3.52 -9.43
C VAL A 233 -28.79 4.59 -10.50
N PRO A 234 -29.89 5.34 -10.41
CA PRO A 234 -30.14 6.48 -11.29
C PRO A 234 -29.02 7.55 -11.19
N ALA A 235 -28.70 8.21 -12.30
CA ALA A 235 -27.60 9.18 -12.37
C ALA A 235 -27.74 10.34 -11.35
N ASP A 236 -28.96 10.76 -11.00
CA ASP A 236 -29.21 11.79 -9.98
C ASP A 236 -28.94 11.30 -8.54
N ARG A 237 -28.85 9.97 -8.33
CA ARG A 237 -28.62 9.32 -7.04
C ARG A 237 -27.19 8.80 -6.87
N GLU A 238 -26.44 8.63 -7.95
CA GLU A 238 -25.06 8.15 -7.93
C GLU A 238 -24.16 8.93 -6.96
N PRO A 239 -24.14 10.28 -6.92
CA PRO A 239 -23.27 11.02 -6.00
C PRO A 239 -23.54 10.70 -4.51
N ALA A 240 -24.81 10.49 -4.14
CA ALA A 240 -25.18 10.17 -2.77
C ALA A 240 -24.74 8.76 -2.36
N VAL A 241 -24.84 7.78 -3.28
CA VAL A 241 -24.35 6.41 -3.05
C VAL A 241 -22.83 6.41 -2.89
N ARG A 242 -22.11 7.10 -3.79
CA ARG A 242 -20.64 7.24 -3.71
C ARG A 242 -20.19 7.89 -2.41
N LEU A 243 -20.85 8.98 -1.98
CA LEU A 243 -20.55 9.64 -0.70
C LEU A 243 -20.76 8.70 0.50
N ARG A 244 -21.78 7.85 0.48
CA ARG A 244 -22.05 6.87 1.56
C ARG A 244 -21.00 5.77 1.61
N LEU A 245 -20.56 5.27 0.44
CA LEU A 245 -19.43 4.33 0.33
C LEU A 245 -18.14 4.95 0.89
N GLU A 246 -17.82 6.19 0.48
CA GLU A 246 -16.65 6.92 0.95
C GLU A 246 -16.66 7.11 2.45
N THR A 247 -17.77 7.60 3.00
CA THR A 247 -17.95 7.85 4.44
C THR A 247 -17.75 6.57 5.26
N THR A 248 -18.30 5.44 4.78
CA THR A 248 -18.16 4.13 5.42
C THR A 248 -16.69 3.69 5.51
N LEU A 249 -15.94 3.88 4.42
CA LEU A 249 -14.54 3.52 4.36
C LEU A 249 -13.66 4.45 5.20
N ARG A 250 -13.85 5.77 5.05
CA ARG A 250 -13.13 6.78 5.85
C ARG A 250 -13.28 6.55 7.34
N ASN A 251 -14.50 6.33 7.83
CA ASN A 251 -14.77 6.05 9.24
C ASN A 251 -14.05 4.78 9.72
N SER A 252 -13.91 3.78 8.85
CA SER A 252 -13.21 2.54 9.21
C SER A 252 -11.70 2.75 9.27
N PHE A 253 -11.13 3.53 8.34
CA PHE A 253 -9.69 3.85 8.31
C PHE A 253 -9.26 4.86 9.37
N ASP A 254 -10.10 5.81 9.73
CA ASP A 254 -9.83 6.80 10.77
C ASP A 254 -9.44 6.14 12.11
N SER A 255 -10.08 5.00 12.42
CA SER A 255 -9.80 4.23 13.63
C SER A 255 -8.41 3.56 13.66
N LEU A 256 -7.67 3.51 12.56
CA LEU A 256 -6.35 2.87 12.53
C LEU A 256 -5.29 3.69 13.28
N ALA A 257 -5.46 5.01 13.38
CA ALA A 257 -4.49 5.89 14.06
C ALA A 257 -4.28 5.51 15.54
N GLN A 258 -5.28 4.90 16.17
CA GLN A 258 -5.16 4.42 17.55
C GLN A 258 -4.16 3.27 17.73
N PHE A 259 -3.74 2.60 16.64
CA PHE A 259 -2.80 1.48 16.69
C PHE A 259 -1.33 1.91 16.57
N GLU A 260 -1.05 3.18 16.27
CA GLU A 260 0.34 3.68 16.12
C GLU A 260 1.16 3.57 17.41
N THR A 261 0.51 3.67 18.57
CA THR A 261 1.16 3.59 19.88
C THR A 261 1.33 2.16 20.38
N GLU A 262 0.82 1.17 19.63
CA GLU A 262 0.88 -0.24 20.00
C GLU A 262 2.23 -0.86 19.57
N PRO A 263 2.68 -1.93 20.23
CA PRO A 263 3.82 -2.71 19.76
C PRO A 263 3.62 -3.19 18.31
N ARG A 264 4.68 -3.19 17.50
CA ARG A 264 4.64 -3.44 16.04
C ARG A 264 3.78 -4.65 15.64
N ASP A 265 3.98 -5.80 16.27
CA ASP A 265 3.24 -7.04 15.93
C ASP A 265 1.74 -6.93 16.29
N LEU A 266 1.42 -6.25 17.39
CA LEU A 266 0.05 -6.02 17.82
C LEU A 266 -0.64 -5.00 16.91
N ALA A 267 0.05 -3.91 16.54
CA ALA A 267 -0.42 -2.93 15.58
C ALA A 267 -0.74 -3.59 14.24
N ALA A 268 0.18 -4.42 13.73
CA ALA A 268 -0.01 -5.17 12.48
C ALA A 268 -1.24 -6.09 12.53
N THR A 269 -1.40 -6.84 13.62
CA THR A 269 -2.54 -7.75 13.81
C THR A 269 -3.86 -6.99 13.88
N LYS A 270 -3.91 -5.88 14.64
CA LYS A 270 -5.11 -5.04 14.78
C LYS A 270 -5.47 -4.34 13.45
N SER A 271 -4.45 -3.84 12.74
CA SER A 271 -4.59 -3.24 11.41
C SER A 271 -5.17 -4.25 10.41
N LEU A 272 -4.63 -5.47 10.37
CA LEU A 272 -5.12 -6.53 9.48
C LEU A 272 -6.61 -6.85 9.74
N ALA A 273 -6.97 -7.03 11.02
CA ALA A 273 -8.35 -7.30 11.40
C ALA A 273 -9.28 -6.12 11.07
N ALA A 274 -8.81 -4.88 11.22
CA ALA A 274 -9.54 -3.69 10.80
C ALA A 274 -9.75 -3.64 9.29
N GLY A 275 -8.73 -3.96 8.49
CA GLY A 275 -8.84 -4.07 7.02
C GLY A 275 -9.96 -5.02 6.58
N TYR A 276 -10.02 -6.22 7.15
CA TYR A 276 -11.10 -7.17 6.84
C TYR A 276 -12.49 -6.65 7.24
N ARG A 277 -12.60 -5.99 8.39
CA ARG A 277 -13.87 -5.35 8.81
C ARG A 277 -14.28 -4.23 7.86
N SER A 278 -13.33 -3.41 7.39
CA SER A 278 -13.60 -2.34 6.41
C SER A 278 -14.14 -2.90 5.09
N VAL A 279 -13.51 -3.94 4.55
CA VAL A 279 -13.98 -4.63 3.32
C VAL A 279 -15.35 -5.28 3.51
N HIS A 280 -15.61 -5.88 4.67
CA HIS A 280 -16.92 -6.44 4.98
C HIS A 280 -18.00 -5.36 5.01
N ARG A 281 -17.77 -4.26 5.71
CA ARG A 281 -18.70 -3.10 5.75
C ARG A 281 -18.94 -2.50 4.38
N LEU A 282 -17.90 -2.37 3.55
CA LEU A 282 -18.05 -1.92 2.16
C LEU A 282 -18.99 -2.86 1.38
N THR A 283 -18.84 -4.17 1.57
CA THR A 283 -19.69 -5.17 0.92
C THR A 283 -21.15 -5.06 1.36
N GLU A 284 -21.40 -4.90 2.67
CA GLU A 284 -22.75 -4.69 3.22
C GLU A 284 -23.37 -3.40 2.69
N GLU A 285 -22.58 -2.33 2.59
CA GLU A 285 -23.02 -1.03 2.09
C GLU A 285 -23.39 -1.09 0.60
N ILE A 286 -22.57 -1.75 -0.22
CA ILE A 286 -22.89 -2.03 -1.62
C ILE A 286 -24.18 -2.84 -1.73
N ALA A 287 -24.30 -3.97 -1.00
CA ALA A 287 -25.48 -4.82 -1.05
C ALA A 287 -26.75 -4.07 -0.59
N THR A 288 -26.64 -3.20 0.42
CA THR A 288 -27.74 -2.35 0.89
C THR A 288 -28.18 -1.39 -0.20
N ALA A 289 -27.23 -0.73 -0.88
CA ALA A 289 -27.54 0.16 -1.99
C ALA A 289 -28.17 -0.60 -3.16
N GLU A 290 -27.63 -1.76 -3.54
CA GLU A 290 -28.21 -2.61 -4.59
C GLU A 290 -29.66 -2.99 -4.26
N ALA A 291 -29.96 -3.40 -3.03
CA ALA A 291 -31.32 -3.79 -2.61
C ALA A 291 -32.33 -2.61 -2.65
N ILE A 292 -31.88 -1.37 -2.42
CA ILE A 292 -32.74 -0.18 -2.50
C ILE A 292 -33.17 0.11 -3.94
N PHE A 293 -32.28 -0.13 -4.91
CA PHE A 293 -32.49 0.20 -6.31
C PHE A 293 -32.85 -1.02 -7.19
N GLU A 294 -32.88 -2.22 -6.63
CA GLU A 294 -33.31 -3.42 -7.34
C GLU A 294 -34.80 -3.32 -7.71
N PRO A 295 -35.15 -3.44 -9.00
CA PRO A 295 -36.56 -3.40 -9.40
C PRO A 295 -37.32 -4.54 -8.72
N PRO A 296 -38.58 -4.32 -8.30
CA PRO A 296 -39.38 -5.37 -7.70
C PRO A 296 -39.43 -6.55 -8.67
N GLN A 297 -38.93 -7.72 -8.23
CA GLN A 297 -39.00 -8.91 -9.07
C GLN A 297 -40.46 -9.12 -9.48
N PRO A 298 -40.76 -9.28 -10.78
CA PRO A 298 -42.09 -9.66 -11.19
C PRO A 298 -42.42 -10.94 -10.45
N LEU A 299 -43.48 -10.89 -9.63
CA LEU A 299 -44.01 -12.05 -8.91
C LEU A 299 -44.11 -13.16 -9.95
N SER A 300 -43.25 -14.18 -9.84
CA SER A 300 -43.33 -15.34 -10.70
C SER A 300 -44.79 -15.81 -10.60
N PRO A 301 -45.54 -15.87 -11.71
CA PRO A 301 -46.94 -16.24 -11.65
C PRO A 301 -46.98 -17.56 -10.90
N THR A 302 -47.69 -17.54 -9.77
CA THR A 302 -47.83 -18.69 -8.88
C THR A 302 -48.25 -19.82 -9.80
N ARG A 303 -47.32 -20.75 -10.09
CA ARG A 303 -47.61 -21.89 -10.94
C ARG A 303 -48.81 -22.52 -10.25
N PRO A 304 -50.01 -22.56 -10.88
CA PRO A 304 -51.16 -23.13 -10.22
C PRO A 304 -50.69 -24.50 -9.77
N THR A 305 -50.70 -24.71 -8.45
CA THR A 305 -50.52 -26.03 -7.87
C THR A 305 -51.45 -26.90 -8.64
N ALA A 306 -50.89 -27.72 -9.54
CA ALA A 306 -51.64 -28.78 -10.17
C ALA A 306 -52.16 -29.58 -8.99
N GLU A 307 -53.45 -29.37 -8.68
CA GLU A 307 -54.17 -30.20 -7.75
C GLU A 307 -53.75 -31.62 -8.08
N THR A 308 -53.12 -32.24 -7.09
CA THR A 308 -52.75 -33.63 -7.12
C THR A 308 -54.03 -34.42 -7.34
N LEU A 309 -54.37 -34.66 -8.61
CA LEU A 309 -55.22 -35.74 -9.02
C LEU A 309 -54.64 -37.01 -8.38
N PRO A 310 -55.39 -37.73 -7.54
CA PRO A 310 -54.90 -38.87 -6.79
C PRO A 310 -54.79 -40.12 -7.67
N LEU A 311 -54.10 -40.02 -8.82
CA LEU A 311 -54.05 -41.08 -9.84
C LEU A 311 -52.64 -41.49 -10.29
N ARG A 312 -51.60 -41.05 -9.59
CA ARG A 312 -50.22 -41.55 -9.81
C ARG A 312 -49.73 -42.58 -8.80
N LYS A 313 -50.57 -43.02 -7.86
CA LYS A 313 -50.24 -44.11 -6.93
C LYS A 313 -50.38 -45.53 -7.53
N ALA A 314 -50.77 -45.66 -8.81
CA ALA A 314 -51.01 -46.95 -9.46
C ALA A 314 -49.84 -47.50 -10.32
N LEU A 315 -48.70 -46.81 -10.44
CA LEU A 315 -47.59 -47.25 -11.30
C LEU A 315 -46.19 -47.25 -10.65
N SER A 316 -46.07 -47.12 -9.33
CA SER A 316 -44.78 -47.21 -8.61
C SER A 316 -44.24 -48.64 -8.42
N GLY A 317 -44.64 -49.60 -9.27
CA GLY A 317 -44.35 -51.03 -9.11
C GLY A 317 -43.28 -51.63 -10.03
N LEU A 318 -42.54 -50.84 -10.80
CA LEU A 318 -41.48 -51.36 -11.69
C LEU A 318 -40.10 -50.94 -11.20
N ALA A 319 -39.32 -51.94 -10.81
CA ALA A 319 -37.94 -51.80 -10.36
C ALA A 319 -37.03 -51.30 -11.50
N PRO A 320 -36.11 -50.35 -11.25
CA PRO A 320 -35.07 -50.00 -12.21
C PRO A 320 -34.04 -51.15 -12.33
N PRO A 321 -33.51 -51.42 -13.54
CA PRO A 321 -32.47 -52.42 -13.73
C PRO A 321 -31.15 -51.99 -13.07
N THR A 322 -30.55 -52.93 -12.38
CA THR A 322 -29.27 -52.85 -11.68
C THR A 322 -28.12 -52.60 -12.66
N ALA A 323 -27.43 -51.46 -12.54
CA ALA A 323 -26.18 -51.21 -13.25
C ALA A 323 -24.99 -51.77 -12.44
N PRO A 324 -23.98 -52.36 -13.10
CA PRO A 324 -22.85 -53.01 -12.44
C PRO A 324 -21.84 -52.02 -11.86
N ALA A 325 -21.23 -52.45 -10.75
CA ALA A 325 -20.23 -51.73 -9.97
C ALA A 325 -18.96 -51.40 -10.78
N GLN A 326 -18.50 -50.14 -10.67
CA GLN A 326 -17.17 -49.73 -11.12
C GLN A 326 -16.14 -49.85 -9.98
N PRO A 327 -14.91 -50.30 -10.27
CA PRO A 327 -13.87 -50.54 -9.28
C PRO A 327 -13.17 -49.24 -8.83
N ALA A 328 -12.81 -49.21 -7.55
CA ALA A 328 -12.02 -48.16 -6.92
C ALA A 328 -10.56 -48.15 -7.39
N PRO A 329 -9.94 -46.98 -7.62
CA PRO A 329 -8.49 -46.86 -7.66
C PRO A 329 -7.92 -46.58 -6.26
N ALA A 330 -6.82 -47.27 -5.98
CA ALA A 330 -6.04 -47.25 -4.75
C ALA A 330 -5.15 -45.99 -4.61
N HIS A 331 -4.73 -45.76 -3.36
CA HIS A 331 -3.87 -44.70 -2.81
C HIS A 331 -2.55 -44.41 -3.58
N PRO A 332 -1.86 -43.30 -3.26
CA PRO A 332 -0.79 -43.45 -2.26
C PRO A 332 -0.70 -42.33 -1.21
N ALA A 333 -0.21 -42.74 -0.05
CA ALA A 333 0.21 -41.92 1.07
C ALA A 333 1.55 -41.19 0.79
N ALA A 334 1.70 -39.97 1.29
CA ALA A 334 2.99 -39.32 1.52
C ALA A 334 2.86 -38.43 2.76
N ARG A 335 3.36 -38.92 3.90
CA ARG A 335 4.64 -38.51 4.54
C ARG A 335 4.56 -37.15 5.25
N ALA A 336 4.44 -37.27 6.58
CA ALA A 336 4.76 -36.24 7.54
C ALA A 336 6.24 -35.84 7.46
N VAL A 337 6.51 -34.54 7.55
CA VAL A 337 7.80 -34.00 7.99
C VAL A 337 7.53 -33.05 9.15
N THR A 338 7.89 -33.53 10.33
CA THR A 338 8.07 -32.81 11.58
C THR A 338 9.46 -32.16 11.60
N GLY A 339 9.59 -30.90 12.02
CA GLY A 339 10.88 -30.29 12.37
C GLY A 339 10.78 -28.79 12.67
N PRO A 340 11.61 -28.24 13.57
CA PRO A 340 11.13 -27.45 14.70
C PRO A 340 11.19 -25.92 14.50
N HIS A 341 10.18 -25.23 15.05
CA HIS A 341 10.23 -23.80 15.31
C HIS A 341 11.29 -23.50 16.37
N ARG A 342 12.38 -22.84 15.95
CA ARG A 342 13.35 -22.22 16.84
C ARG A 342 12.87 -20.80 17.14
N ALA A 343 12.50 -20.57 18.39
CA ALA A 343 12.32 -19.24 18.94
C ALA A 343 13.68 -18.52 18.99
N TYR A 344 13.78 -17.37 18.33
CA TYR A 344 14.80 -16.38 18.61
C TYR A 344 14.08 -15.11 19.07
N SER A 345 14.05 -14.94 20.39
CA SER A 345 13.84 -13.66 21.04
C SER A 345 15.11 -12.83 20.87
N ALA A 346 14.98 -11.62 20.34
CA ALA A 346 16.00 -10.58 20.51
C ALA A 346 15.28 -9.26 20.76
N ALA A 347 15.46 -8.78 21.99
CA ALA A 347 14.99 -7.50 22.47
C ALA A 347 15.83 -6.37 21.87
N VAL A 348 15.18 -5.33 21.37
CA VAL A 348 15.79 -4.01 21.16
C VAL A 348 14.86 -2.95 21.72
N ARG A 349 15.49 -1.99 22.39
CA ARG A 349 14.97 -1.11 23.43
C ARG A 349 14.03 -0.04 22.93
N GLN A 350 13.12 0.32 23.83
CA GLN A 350 12.16 1.40 23.79
C GLN A 350 12.83 2.77 23.59
N GLY A 351 12.35 3.53 22.61
CA GLY A 351 12.53 4.98 22.50
C GLY A 351 11.26 5.68 22.97
N VAL A 352 11.45 6.64 23.88
CA VAL A 352 10.43 7.35 24.66
C VAL A 352 9.68 8.36 23.78
N VAL A 353 8.35 8.29 23.80
CA VAL A 353 7.46 9.33 23.24
C VAL A 353 7.43 10.50 24.23
N SER A 354 8.16 11.57 23.90
CA SER A 354 8.01 12.86 24.56
C SER A 354 6.83 13.61 23.96
N ARG A 355 5.81 13.85 24.80
CA ARG A 355 4.74 14.83 24.58
C ARG A 355 5.35 16.23 24.47
N SER A 356 4.81 17.09 23.62
CA SER A 356 4.73 18.55 23.81
C SER A 356 3.83 19.18 22.74
N GLY A 357 2.91 20.06 23.17
CA GLY A 357 2.32 21.12 22.33
C GLY A 357 0.87 20.91 21.92
#